data_AF-A0A218WGA7-F1
#
_entry.id   AF-A0A218WGA7-F1
#
_cell.length_a   1.000
_cell.length_b   1.000
_cell.length_c   1.000
_cell.angle_alpha   90.00
_cell.angle_beta   90.00
_cell.angle_gamma   90.00
#
_symmetry.space_group_name_H-M   'P 1'
#
loop_
_entity.id
_entity.type
_entity.pdbx_description
1 polymer ?
#
loop_
_entity_poly.entity_id
_entity_poly.type
_entity_poly.pdbx_seq_one_letter_code
_entity_poly.pdbx_strand_id
1 'polypeptide(L)'
;MGVQGVWETLAPVGRRVSVETLARKRLAIDASIWLVQFMKAMRDKKGEMARNAHLLEFFRRICKLLFLRTKPAFVFDGGTPALKRSNVIARRRQRENALAKIRKTAEKLLLNHSLRPKELANDIENQRRMNDSRVRKTEVPNHHLEDDGEALRGYDQEMLDEL
;
A
#
# COMPACT_ATOMS: atom_id res chain seq x y z
N MET A 1 -15.16 12.88 -9.49
CA MET A 1 -15.56 14.27 -9.79
C MET A 1 -16.59 14.19 -10.90
N GLY A 2 -17.59 15.07 -10.90
CA GLY A 2 -18.73 14.97 -11.82
C GLY A 2 -20.04 14.72 -11.08
N VAL A 3 -21.06 14.38 -11.84
CA VAL A 3 -22.41 14.05 -11.37
C VAL A 3 -22.49 12.53 -11.17
N GLN A 4 -23.05 12.09 -10.05
CA GLN A 4 -23.19 10.65 -9.74
C GLN A 4 -24.32 10.04 -10.57
N GLY A 5 -24.15 8.80 -11.06
CA GLY A 5 -25.21 8.04 -11.72
C GLY A 5 -25.49 8.39 -13.19
N VAL A 6 -24.83 9.41 -13.74
CA VAL A 6 -25.13 9.90 -15.10
C VAL A 6 -24.73 8.88 -16.17
N TRP A 7 -23.60 8.20 -16.01
CA TRP A 7 -23.13 7.24 -17.01
C TRP A 7 -24.00 5.99 -17.04
N GLU A 8 -24.44 5.51 -15.88
CA GLU A 8 -25.34 4.38 -15.72
C GLU A 8 -26.70 4.67 -16.37
N THR A 9 -27.20 5.90 -16.19
CA THR A 9 -28.47 6.35 -16.78
C THR A 9 -28.37 6.47 -18.31
N LEU A 10 -27.24 6.97 -18.83
CA LEU A 10 -27.05 7.18 -20.28
C LEU A 10 -26.54 5.92 -21.02
N ALA A 11 -26.13 4.88 -20.30
CA ALA A 11 -25.57 3.66 -20.89
C ALA A 11 -26.45 3.04 -22.00
N PRO A 12 -27.79 2.94 -21.86
CA PRO A 12 -28.64 2.32 -22.89
C PRO A 12 -28.66 3.05 -24.23
N VAL A 13 -28.38 4.36 -24.24
CA VAL A 13 -28.41 5.21 -25.44
C VAL A 13 -27.02 5.55 -25.96
N GLY A 14 -25.97 5.06 -25.30
CA GLY A 14 -24.58 5.32 -25.67
C GLY A 14 -24.18 4.65 -26.98
N ARG A 15 -23.57 5.42 -27.89
CA ARG A 15 -22.97 4.88 -29.13
C ARG A 15 -21.45 4.88 -29.02
N ARG A 16 -20.82 3.76 -29.37
CA ARG A 16 -19.36 3.68 -29.50
C ARG A 16 -18.95 4.33 -30.81
N VAL A 17 -17.98 5.25 -30.73
CA VAL A 17 -17.41 5.91 -31.90
C VAL A 17 -15.92 5.61 -31.91
N SER A 18 -15.38 5.26 -33.08
CA SER A 18 -13.96 4.98 -33.20
C SER A 18 -13.15 6.26 -33.05
N VAL A 19 -11.93 6.14 -32.53
CA VAL A 19 -11.08 7.30 -32.20
C VAL A 19 -10.59 8.00 -33.47
N GLU A 20 -10.49 7.27 -34.58
CA GLU A 20 -10.12 7.76 -35.90
C GLU A 20 -11.09 8.84 -36.42
N THR A 21 -12.35 8.81 -35.98
CA THR A 21 -13.34 9.84 -36.33
C THR A 21 -12.99 11.23 -35.80
N LEU A 22 -12.14 11.32 -34.77
CA LEU A 22 -11.66 12.57 -34.19
C LEU A 22 -10.52 13.20 -35.01
N ALA A 23 -9.98 12.49 -36.02
CA ALA A 23 -8.88 12.98 -36.84
C ALA A 23 -9.23 14.33 -37.49
N ARG A 24 -8.26 15.26 -37.47
CA ARG A 24 -8.36 16.65 -37.94
C ARG A 24 -9.39 17.52 -37.21
N LYS A 25 -10.07 17.02 -36.17
CA LYS A 25 -10.97 17.82 -35.33
C LYS A 25 -10.19 18.59 -34.28
N ARG A 26 -10.75 19.73 -33.85
CA ARG A 26 -10.29 20.47 -32.67
C ARG A 26 -10.92 19.84 -31.44
N LEU A 27 -10.12 19.45 -30.46
CA LEU A 27 -10.57 18.75 -29.25
C LEU A 27 -10.28 19.60 -28.03
N ALA A 28 -11.33 20.05 -27.33
CA ALA A 28 -11.17 20.68 -26.03
C ALA A 28 -10.94 19.58 -24.97
N ILE A 29 -9.87 19.72 -24.20
CA ILE A 29 -9.45 18.72 -23.20
C ILE A 29 -9.37 19.41 -21.85
N ASP A 30 -10.10 18.89 -20.87
CA ASP A 30 -9.91 19.27 -19.47
C ASP A 30 -8.53 18.77 -19.01
N ALA A 31 -7.61 19.70 -18.78
CA ALA A 31 -6.26 19.41 -18.31
C ALA A 31 -6.20 19.21 -16.80
N SER A 32 -7.08 19.87 -16.04
CA SER A 32 -7.17 19.77 -14.58
C SER A 32 -7.47 18.34 -14.14
N ILE A 33 -8.39 17.65 -14.83
CA ILE A 33 -8.71 16.25 -14.53
C ILE A 33 -7.52 15.32 -14.81
N TRP A 34 -6.78 15.53 -15.91
CA TRP A 34 -5.60 14.75 -16.24
C TRP A 34 -4.52 14.86 -15.16
N LEU A 35 -4.19 16.09 -14.75
CA LEU A 35 -3.19 16.33 -13.71
C LEU A 35 -3.54 15.61 -12.40
N VAL A 36 -4.79 15.73 -11.94
CA VAL A 36 -5.25 15.07 -10.72
C VAL A 36 -5.20 13.56 -10.83
N GLN A 37 -5.50 12.99 -12.01
CA GLN A 37 -5.41 11.55 -12.24
C GLN A 37 -3.96 11.06 -12.25
N PHE A 38 -3.06 11.76 -12.95
CA PHE A 38 -1.65 11.35 -13.04
C PHE A 38 -0.95 11.40 -11.70
N MET A 39 -1.19 12.44 -10.90
CA MET A 39 -0.64 12.53 -9.54
C MET A 39 -1.11 11.40 -8.63
N LYS A 40 -2.31 10.84 -8.87
CA LYS A 40 -2.85 9.73 -8.06
C LYS A 40 -2.40 8.36 -8.54
N ALA A 41 -2.24 8.18 -9.85
CA ALA A 41 -1.99 6.89 -10.46
C ALA A 41 -0.51 6.48 -10.47
N MET A 42 0.41 7.44 -10.54
CA MET A 42 1.83 7.17 -10.69
C MET A 42 2.51 6.97 -9.34
N ARG A 43 2.45 5.74 -8.84
CA ARG A 43 3.26 5.24 -7.73
C ARG A 43 4.31 4.27 -8.26
N ASP A 44 5.53 4.39 -7.77
CA ASP A 44 6.59 3.42 -8.05
C ASP A 44 6.25 2.07 -7.41
N LYS A 45 7.00 1.01 -7.76
CA LYS A 45 6.83 -0.34 -7.17
C LYS A 45 6.92 -0.34 -5.63
N LYS A 46 7.58 0.66 -5.05
CA LYS A 46 7.71 0.88 -3.61
C LYS A 46 6.54 1.67 -2.99
N GLY A 47 5.57 2.10 -3.80
CA GLY A 47 4.39 2.89 -3.37
C GLY A 47 4.62 4.40 -3.33
N GLU A 48 5.84 4.87 -3.55
CA GLU A 48 6.22 6.29 -3.55
C GLU A 48 5.73 7.03 -4.78
N MET A 49 5.42 8.32 -4.64
CA MET A 49 5.01 9.14 -5.78
C MET A 49 6.18 9.35 -6.74
N ALA A 50 6.02 8.91 -7.98
CA ALA A 50 7.04 9.09 -9.00
C ALA A 50 7.23 10.60 -9.30
N ARG A 51 8.47 11.08 -9.12
CA ARG A 51 8.80 12.49 -9.32
C ARG A 51 8.59 12.88 -10.79
N ASN A 52 7.92 14.01 -11.04
CA ASN A 52 7.59 14.52 -12.38
C ASN A 52 6.77 13.58 -13.28
N ALA A 53 6.18 12.52 -12.71
CA ALA A 53 5.34 11.56 -13.40
C ALA A 53 4.21 12.19 -14.23
N HIS A 54 3.59 13.22 -13.68
CA HIS A 54 2.51 13.95 -14.33
C HIS A 54 2.97 14.59 -15.65
N LEU A 55 4.21 15.06 -15.76
CA LEU A 55 4.74 15.64 -17.00
C LEU A 55 4.92 14.58 -18.08
N LEU A 56 5.49 13.44 -17.72
CA LEU A 56 5.73 12.34 -18.65
C LEU A 56 4.43 11.80 -19.23
N GLU A 57 3.42 11.60 -18.38
CA GLU A 57 2.14 11.05 -18.84
C GLU A 57 1.31 12.07 -19.62
N PHE A 58 1.38 13.35 -19.22
CA PHE A 58 0.77 14.44 -19.99
C PHE A 58 1.40 14.52 -21.39
N PHE A 59 2.74 14.44 -21.48
CA PHE A 59 3.47 14.41 -22.75
C PHE A 59 3.06 13.22 -23.61
N ARG A 60 3.02 12.00 -23.06
CA ARG A 60 2.58 10.80 -23.79
C ARG A 60 1.18 10.94 -24.36
N ARG A 61 0.25 11.52 -23.60
CA ARG A 61 -1.11 11.78 -24.10
C ARG A 61 -1.14 12.82 -25.21
N ILE A 62 -0.36 13.90 -25.10
CA ILE A 62 -0.20 14.87 -26.20
C ILE A 62 0.30 14.15 -27.46
N CYS A 63 1.37 13.36 -27.36
CA CYS A 63 1.91 12.60 -28.48
C CYS A 63 0.85 11.69 -29.11
N LYS A 64 0.05 10.99 -28.29
CA LYS A 64 -1.02 10.12 -28.79
C LYS A 64 -2.10 10.91 -29.54
N LEU A 65 -2.49 12.08 -29.05
CA LEU A 65 -3.48 12.95 -29.69
C LEU A 65 -2.99 13.52 -31.02
N LEU A 66 -1.71 13.93 -31.08
CA LEU A 66 -1.08 14.41 -32.30
C LEU A 66 -0.90 13.28 -33.33
N PHE A 67 -0.56 12.06 -32.88
CA PHE A 67 -0.52 10.87 -33.73
C PHE A 67 -1.88 10.59 -34.39
N LEU A 68 -2.98 10.79 -33.65
CA LEU A 68 -4.35 10.70 -34.17
C LEU A 68 -4.76 11.90 -35.05
N ARG A 69 -3.82 12.82 -35.35
CA ARG A 69 -4.01 14.02 -36.17
C ARG A 69 -5.08 14.95 -35.62
N THR A 70 -5.30 14.95 -34.31
CA THR A 70 -6.23 15.88 -33.64
C THR A 70 -5.54 17.23 -33.36
N LYS A 71 -6.34 18.28 -33.13
CA LYS A 71 -5.85 19.61 -32.71
C LYS A 71 -6.29 19.86 -31.26
N PRO A 72 -5.49 19.49 -30.24
CA PRO A 72 -5.88 19.63 -28.85
C PRO A 72 -5.87 21.10 -28.39
N ALA A 73 -6.88 21.49 -27.62
CA ALA A 73 -6.97 22.75 -26.90
C ALA A 73 -7.17 22.42 -25.41
N PHE A 74 -6.14 22.69 -24.60
CA PHE A 74 -6.17 22.38 -23.17
C PHE A 74 -6.91 23.48 -22.40
N VAL A 75 -7.91 23.07 -21.63
CA VAL A 75 -8.75 23.93 -20.79
C VAL A 75 -8.40 23.65 -19.35
N PHE A 76 -8.06 24.71 -18.61
CA PHE A 76 -7.81 24.66 -17.19
C PHE A 76 -8.97 25.32 -16.45
N ASP A 77 -9.37 24.70 -15.34
CA ASP A 77 -10.32 25.30 -14.43
C ASP A 77 -9.74 26.59 -13.83
N GLY A 78 -10.56 27.64 -13.78
CA GLY A 78 -10.25 28.88 -13.07
C GLY A 78 -10.64 28.83 -11.60
N GLY A 79 -10.94 30.00 -11.03
CA GLY A 79 -11.41 30.12 -9.65
C GLY A 79 -12.69 29.31 -9.39
N THR A 80 -12.80 28.74 -8.19
CA THR A 80 -14.00 27.99 -7.81
C THR A 80 -15.21 28.93 -7.67
N PRO A 81 -16.32 28.70 -8.40
CA PRO A 81 -17.51 29.54 -8.31
C PRO A 81 -18.17 29.43 -6.94
N ALA A 82 -18.84 30.50 -6.51
CA ALA A 82 -19.40 30.63 -5.15
C ALA A 82 -20.30 29.45 -4.76
N LEU A 83 -21.18 29.01 -5.67
CA LEU A 83 -22.10 27.89 -5.47
C LEU A 83 -21.40 26.55 -5.13
N LYS A 84 -20.13 26.38 -5.56
CA LYS A 84 -19.37 25.14 -5.36
C LYS A 84 -18.49 25.16 -4.12
N ARG A 85 -18.40 26.29 -3.39
CA ARG A 85 -17.49 26.45 -2.23
C ARG A 85 -17.75 25.43 -1.12
N SER A 86 -19.00 25.23 -0.73
CA SER A 86 -19.39 24.26 0.32
C SER A 86 -18.94 22.84 -0.03
N ASN A 87 -19.17 22.41 -1.28
CA ASN A 87 -18.75 21.10 -1.80
C ASN A 87 -17.22 20.94 -1.85
N VAL A 88 -16.49 22.00 -2.22
CA VAL A 88 -15.02 21.97 -2.21
C VAL A 88 -14.49 21.83 -0.79
N ILE A 89 -15.05 22.57 0.18
CA ILE A 89 -14.68 22.47 1.60
C ILE A 89 -15.00 21.07 2.14
N ALA A 90 -16.19 20.54 1.88
CA ALA A 90 -16.58 19.20 2.30
C ALA A 90 -15.63 18.13 1.76
N ARG A 91 -15.26 18.22 0.47
CA ARG A 91 -14.28 17.31 -0.15
C ARG A 91 -12.90 17.44 0.46
N ARG A 92 -12.46 18.65 0.81
CA ARG A 92 -11.19 18.88 1.50
C ARG A 92 -11.19 18.21 2.88
N ARG A 93 -12.23 18.44 3.69
CA ARG A 93 -12.40 17.83 5.01
C ARG A 93 -12.41 16.30 4.94
N GLN A 94 -13.07 15.72 3.94
CA GLN A 94 -13.06 14.27 3.72
C GLN A 94 -11.65 13.72 3.46
N ARG A 95 -10.84 14.41 2.65
CA ARG A 95 -9.45 14.01 2.38
C ARG A 95 -8.60 14.08 3.64
N GLU A 96 -8.71 15.16 4.40
CA GLU A 96 -7.98 15.34 5.67
C GLU A 96 -8.35 14.25 6.68
N ASN A 97 -9.64 13.94 6.82
CA ASN A 97 -10.12 12.86 7.68
C ASN A 97 -9.61 11.48 7.22
N ALA A 98 -9.57 11.22 5.92
CA ALA A 98 -9.05 9.96 5.37
C ALA A 98 -7.55 9.80 5.67
N LEU A 99 -6.76 10.87 5.50
CA LEU A 99 -5.34 10.88 5.85
C LEU A 99 -5.11 10.66 7.35
N ALA A 100 -5.91 11.30 8.21
CA ALA A 100 -5.84 11.11 9.66
C ALA A 100 -6.15 9.65 10.05
N LYS A 101 -7.14 9.01 9.41
CA LYS A 101 -7.45 7.59 9.61
C LYS A 101 -6.28 6.70 9.19
N ILE A 102 -5.69 6.93 8.02
CA ILE A 102 -4.53 6.16 7.54
C ILE A 102 -3.38 6.26 8.53
N ARG A 103 -3.06 7.46 9.03
CA ARG A 103 -2.00 7.68 10.02
C ARG A 103 -2.24 6.90 11.31
N LYS A 104 -3.47 6.98 11.86
CA LYS A 104 -3.86 6.22 13.06
C LYS A 104 -3.76 4.71 12.85
N THR A 105 -4.14 4.21 11.67
CA THR A 105 -4.01 2.78 11.34
C THR A 105 -2.55 2.36 11.23
N ALA A 106 -1.70 3.17 10.59
CA ALA A 106 -0.27 2.89 10.48
C ALA A 106 0.39 2.87 11.87
N GLU A 107 0.06 3.83 12.73
CA GLU A 107 0.54 3.88 14.12
C GLU A 107 0.15 2.62 14.90
N LYS A 108 -1.13 2.22 14.85
CA LYS A 108 -1.59 0.97 15.48
C LYS A 108 -0.88 -0.27 14.94
N LEU A 109 -0.64 -0.34 13.63
CA LEU A 109 0.08 -1.46 13.02
C LEU A 109 1.53 -1.54 13.50
N LEU A 110 2.22 -0.39 13.58
CA LEU A 110 3.59 -0.32 14.09
C LEU A 110 3.65 -0.71 15.58
N LEU A 111 2.74 -0.19 16.41
CA LEU A 111 2.62 -0.55 17.82
C LEU A 111 2.40 -2.06 18.00
N ASN A 112 1.46 -2.64 17.26
CA ASN A 112 1.18 -4.08 17.32
C ASN A 112 2.40 -4.91 16.90
N HIS A 113 3.15 -4.46 15.89
CA HIS A 113 4.37 -5.15 15.44
C HIS A 113 5.53 -5.01 16.45
N SER A 114 5.60 -3.93 17.22
CA SER A 114 6.67 -3.71 18.22
C SER A 114 6.37 -4.31 19.60
N LEU A 115 5.09 -4.40 20.00
CA LEU A 115 4.69 -4.86 21.34
C LEU A 115 4.46 -6.37 21.40
N ARG A 116 3.79 -6.96 20.40
CA ARG A 116 3.52 -8.43 20.40
C ARG A 116 4.78 -9.29 20.54
N PRO A 117 5.91 -9.02 19.85
CA PRO A 117 7.10 -9.84 19.99
C PRO A 117 7.72 -9.75 21.39
N LYS A 118 7.59 -8.59 22.05
CA LYS A 118 8.09 -8.39 23.42
C LYS A 118 7.23 -9.11 24.45
N GLU A 119 5.91 -9.07 24.27
CA GLU A 119 4.96 -9.83 25.10
C GLU A 119 5.22 -11.34 24.97
N LEU A 120 5.34 -11.84 23.73
CA LEU A 120 5.70 -13.24 23.46
C LEU A 120 7.06 -13.64 24.06
N ALA A 121 8.08 -12.78 23.96
CA ALA A 121 9.39 -13.04 24.55
C ALA A 121 9.33 -13.11 26.09
N ASN A 122 8.61 -12.19 26.72
CA ASN A 122 8.42 -12.18 28.17
C ASN A 122 7.63 -13.40 28.65
N ASP A 123 6.60 -13.83 27.90
CA ASP A 123 5.82 -15.02 28.23
C ASP A 123 6.67 -16.30 28.14
N ILE A 124 7.51 -16.42 27.12
CA ILE A 124 8.48 -17.52 26.99
C ILE A 124 9.48 -17.52 28.16
N GLU A 125 9.97 -16.35 28.56
CA GLU A 125 10.89 -16.23 29.70
C GLU A 125 10.22 -16.60 31.03
N ASN A 126 8.98 -16.17 31.24
CA ASN A 126 8.20 -16.54 32.42
C ASN A 126 7.90 -18.04 32.47
N GLN A 127 7.59 -18.67 31.34
CA GLN A 127 7.43 -20.13 31.26
C GLN A 127 8.72 -20.88 31.60
N ARG A 128 9.89 -20.38 31.13
CA ARG A 128 11.20 -20.95 31.50
C ARG A 128 11.47 -20.83 33.00
N ARG A 129 11.21 -19.67 33.61
CA ARG A 129 11.38 -19.46 35.06
C ARG A 129 10.46 -20.36 35.88
N MET A 130 9.21 -20.55 35.46
CA MET A 130 8.29 -21.47 36.15
C MET A 130 8.72 -22.93 36.02
N ASN A 131 9.20 -23.35 34.85
CA ASN A 131 9.72 -24.71 34.66
C ASN A 131 10.99 -24.95 35.48
N ASP A 132 11.93 -24.00 35.52
CA ASP A 132 13.17 -24.12 36.30
C ASP A 132 12.89 -24.19 37.83
N SER A 133 11.88 -23.43 38.30
CA SER A 133 11.42 -23.51 39.69
C SER A 133 10.71 -24.83 40.05
N ARG A 134 10.12 -25.52 39.06
CA ARG A 134 9.51 -26.86 39.23
C ARG A 134 10.56 -27.96 39.23
N VAL A 135 11.57 -27.84 38.36
CA VAL A 135 12.71 -28.79 38.30
C VAL A 135 13.49 -28.75 39.61
N ARG A 136 13.81 -27.56 40.14
CA ARG A 136 14.51 -27.41 41.45
C ARG A 136 13.74 -27.91 42.67
N LYS A 137 12.42 -28.09 42.59
CA LYS A 137 11.62 -28.71 43.68
C LYS A 137 11.61 -30.23 43.63
N THR A 138 12.14 -30.85 42.58
CA THR A 138 12.05 -32.30 42.34
C THR A 138 13.37 -33.05 42.63
N GLU A 139 14.44 -32.35 42.98
CA GLU A 139 15.73 -32.92 43.42
C GLU A 139 15.93 -32.48 44.91
N VAL A 140 16.14 -33.29 45.97
CA VAL A 140 16.86 -34.57 46.22
C VAL A 140 16.38 -35.19 47.59
N PRO A 141 16.70 -36.43 48.07
CA PRO A 141 18.06 -37.00 48.21
C PRO A 141 18.27 -38.49 47.82
N ASN A 142 19.38 -38.71 47.09
CA ASN A 142 20.41 -39.75 47.20
C ASN A 142 20.03 -41.20 47.55
N HIS A 143 20.32 -42.14 46.63
CA HIS A 143 20.73 -43.49 47.00
C HIS A 143 21.86 -43.97 46.09
N HIS A 144 22.99 -44.34 46.69
CA HIS A 144 24.08 -45.09 46.08
C HIS A 144 23.58 -46.40 45.48
N LEU A 145 24.13 -46.82 44.33
CA LEU A 145 24.92 -48.06 44.15
C LEU A 145 25.40 -48.21 42.68
N GLU A 146 26.72 -48.37 42.57
CA GLU A 146 27.55 -49.22 41.69
C GLU A 146 27.33 -49.32 40.16
N ASP A 147 28.41 -48.92 39.48
CA ASP A 147 29.15 -49.55 38.36
C ASP A 147 28.47 -50.65 37.54
N ASP A 148 28.45 -50.47 36.21
CA ASP A 148 29.15 -51.36 35.27
C ASP A 148 28.97 -50.86 33.82
N GLY A 149 30.02 -51.03 33.02
CA GLY A 149 30.21 -50.42 31.71
C GLY A 149 29.44 -51.04 30.55
N GLU A 150 29.33 -50.29 29.44
CA GLU A 150 30.07 -50.57 28.20
C GLU A 150 29.61 -49.67 27.03
N ALA A 151 30.60 -49.03 26.43
CA ALA A 151 30.82 -48.80 24.99
C ALA A 151 29.66 -48.35 24.07
N LEU A 152 29.86 -47.18 23.44
CA LEU A 152 30.20 -47.02 22.00
C LEU A 152 30.19 -45.51 21.67
N ARG A 153 31.35 -44.83 21.67
CA ARG A 153 32.12 -44.40 20.48
C ARG A 153 31.29 -43.80 19.33
N GLY A 154 31.51 -42.50 19.07
CA GLY A 154 31.21 -41.85 17.79
C GLY A 154 31.20 -40.31 17.82
N TYR A 155 32.38 -39.67 17.98
CA TYR A 155 32.69 -38.35 17.39
C TYR A 155 32.78 -38.54 15.85
N ASP A 156 32.57 -37.60 14.92
CA ASP A 156 32.65 -36.13 14.81
C ASP A 156 31.82 -35.74 13.55
N GLN A 157 31.06 -34.65 13.52
CA GLN A 157 31.44 -33.27 13.14
C GLN A 157 31.66 -33.03 11.62
N GLU A 158 30.85 -32.10 11.11
CA GLU A 158 31.15 -31.11 10.05
C GLU A 158 30.90 -31.36 8.55
N MET A 159 30.36 -30.28 7.91
CA MET A 159 30.49 -29.82 6.52
C MET A 159 29.57 -30.39 5.42
N LEU A 160 28.59 -29.59 4.96
CA LEU A 160 28.71 -28.81 3.71
C LEU A 160 27.40 -28.08 3.33
N ASP A 161 27.62 -26.83 2.90
CA ASP A 161 26.71 -25.96 2.15
C ASP A 161 26.05 -26.66 0.94
N GLU A 162 24.79 -26.34 0.69
CA GLU A 162 24.17 -25.96 -0.60
C GLU A 162 22.66 -26.27 -0.60
N LEU A 163 21.83 -25.22 -0.45
CA LEU A 163 20.66 -24.88 -1.27
C LEU A 163 19.92 -23.65 -0.72
#